data_AF-A0AAU4AQG5-F1
#
_entry.id   AF-A0AAU4AQG5-F1
#
_cell.length_a   1.000
_cell.length_b   1.000
_cell.length_c   1.000
_cell.angle_alpha   90.00
_cell.angle_beta   90.00
_cell.angle_gamma   90.00
#
_symmetry.space_group_name_H-M   'P 1'
#
loop_
_entity.id
_entity.type
_entity.pdbx_description
1 polymer ?
#
loop_
_entity_poly.entity_id
_entity_poly.type
_entity_poly.pdbx_seq_one_letter_code
_entity_poly.pdbx_strand_id
1 'polypeptide(L)'
;MGQGKQIGNIEQKWGFGLAPVKPAVQQKRVEAARTVIATLKDGRVSALGRLEDLSTVKGLFSRTFKRDQWDWFTVWSHLGFPVHKDAREVAAELLALRRAIHGADERGARMAAGALADKDLAAVLANFIDQKDTREPGHGFVYVLSTREMPSLLKIGFTDRDVPTRVREINSATGVIVPFGARAAWMVPSARDVEAEIHARLAQFRVRRDREFFNMDFAVAAKVINDYVDEVATRRTGDSSGQALGPGAG
;
A
#
# COMPACT_ATOMS: atom_id res chain seq x y z
N MET A 1 16.39 -30.76 25.26
CA MET A 1 17.18 -30.62 24.03
C MET A 1 16.29 -29.97 22.98
N GLY A 2 16.34 -28.64 22.83
CA GLY A 2 15.51 -27.92 21.87
C GLY A 2 16.13 -28.02 20.48
N GLN A 3 15.37 -28.54 19.51
CA GLN A 3 15.80 -28.61 18.12
C GLN A 3 16.06 -27.20 17.60
N GLY A 4 17.34 -26.89 17.37
CA GLY A 4 17.75 -25.69 16.66
C GLY A 4 17.18 -25.74 15.25
N LYS A 5 16.22 -24.85 14.96
CA LYS A 5 15.69 -24.67 13.61
C LYS A 5 16.88 -24.22 12.74
N GLN A 6 17.34 -25.10 11.84
CA GLN A 6 18.40 -24.77 10.88
C GLN A 6 17.99 -23.51 10.13
N ILE A 7 18.75 -22.43 10.31
CA ILE A 7 18.61 -21.23 9.51
C ILE A 7 19.24 -21.59 8.16
N GLY A 8 18.40 -21.91 7.17
CA GLY A 8 18.87 -22.14 5.80
C GLY A 8 19.58 -20.91 5.25
N ASN A 9 20.40 -21.08 4.19
CA ASN A 9 21.10 -19.97 3.54
C ASN A 9 20.13 -18.83 3.22
N ILE A 10 20.41 -17.63 3.75
CA ILE A 10 19.62 -16.43 3.49
C ILE A 10 20.05 -15.88 2.12
N GLU A 11 19.45 -16.40 1.05
CA GLU A 11 19.67 -15.92 -0.33
C GLU A 11 18.85 -14.66 -0.66
N GLN A 12 18.01 -14.21 0.27
CA GLN A 12 17.03 -13.14 0.03
C GLN A 12 17.70 -11.77 0.09
N LYS A 13 17.81 -11.12 -1.07
CA LYS A 13 18.40 -9.78 -1.21
C LYS A 13 17.50 -8.64 -0.69
N TRP A 14 16.19 -8.87 -0.62
CA TRP A 14 15.20 -7.84 -0.31
C TRP A 14 14.27 -8.28 0.81
N GLY A 15 13.82 -7.33 1.62
CA GLY A 15 12.73 -7.54 2.56
C GLY A 15 11.43 -7.95 1.85
N PHE A 16 10.64 -8.82 2.47
CA PHE A 16 9.36 -9.23 1.92
C PHE A 16 8.45 -8.02 1.64
N GLY A 17 7.84 -8.00 0.44
CA GLY A 17 6.99 -6.91 -0.05
C GLY A 17 7.74 -5.77 -0.73
N LEU A 18 9.07 -5.68 -0.60
CA LEU A 18 9.88 -4.54 -1.03
C LEU A 18 10.82 -4.86 -2.19
N ALA A 19 10.63 -5.99 -2.87
CA ALA A 19 11.41 -6.30 -4.05
C ALA A 19 11.17 -5.24 -5.15
N PRO A 20 12.22 -4.77 -5.82
CA PRO A 20 12.08 -3.86 -6.95
C PRO A 20 11.42 -4.58 -8.13
N VAL A 21 10.63 -3.85 -8.89
CA VAL A 21 10.01 -4.36 -10.12
C VAL A 21 11.06 -4.33 -11.24
N LYS A 22 11.27 -5.46 -11.92
CA LYS A 22 12.20 -5.52 -13.07
C LYS A 22 11.71 -4.60 -14.20
N PRO A 23 12.59 -3.88 -14.92
CA PRO A 23 12.18 -2.93 -15.97
C PRO A 23 11.24 -3.54 -17.03
N ALA A 24 11.57 -4.72 -17.56
CA ALA A 24 10.73 -5.41 -18.54
C ALA A 24 9.33 -5.80 -18.00
N VAL A 25 9.22 -6.08 -16.70
CA VAL A 25 7.93 -6.36 -16.06
C VAL A 25 7.15 -5.05 -15.89
N GLN A 26 7.82 -3.97 -15.48
CA GLN A 26 7.19 -2.66 -15.34
C GLN A 26 6.67 -2.15 -16.69
N GLN A 27 7.42 -2.33 -17.77
CA GLN A 27 6.97 -1.96 -19.12
C GLN A 27 5.66 -2.66 -19.50
N LYS A 28 5.58 -3.98 -19.30
CA LYS A 28 4.33 -4.74 -19.56
C LYS A 28 3.17 -4.25 -18.71
N ARG A 29 3.41 -3.88 -17.44
CA ARG A 29 2.38 -3.31 -16.55
C ARG A 29 1.90 -1.95 -17.03
N VAL A 30 2.80 -1.10 -17.53
CA VAL A 30 2.48 0.21 -18.12
C VAL A 30 1.66 0.05 -19.40
N GLU A 31 2.03 -0.87 -20.28
CA GLU A 31 1.26 -1.18 -21.49
C GLU A 31 -0.15 -1.66 -21.14
N ALA A 32 -0.27 -2.58 -20.18
CA ALA A 32 -1.56 -3.05 -19.71
C ALA A 32 -2.41 -1.93 -19.08
N ALA A 33 -1.79 -1.05 -18.29
CA ALA A 33 -2.46 0.11 -17.70
C ALA A 33 -3.01 1.06 -18.79
N ARG A 34 -2.24 1.32 -19.86
CA ARG A 34 -2.70 2.12 -21.01
C ARG A 34 -3.89 1.49 -21.70
N THR A 35 -3.88 0.18 -21.90
CA THR A 35 -5.02 -0.54 -22.46
C THR A 35 -6.27 -0.43 -21.60
N VAL A 36 -6.14 -0.57 -20.27
CA VAL A 36 -7.28 -0.38 -19.36
C VAL A 36 -7.81 1.06 -19.43
N ILE A 37 -6.94 2.07 -19.42
CA ILE A 37 -7.36 3.47 -19.59
C ILE A 37 -8.13 3.68 -20.90
N ALA A 38 -7.62 3.17 -22.03
CA ALA A 38 -8.29 3.27 -23.33
C ALA A 38 -9.63 2.49 -23.34
N THR A 39 -9.72 1.38 -22.61
CA THR A 39 -10.97 0.61 -22.48
C THR A 39 -12.04 1.39 -21.71
N LEU A 40 -11.63 2.12 -20.67
CA LEU A 40 -12.55 2.95 -19.88
C LEU A 40 -13.01 4.20 -20.64
N LYS A 41 -12.14 4.79 -21.48
CA LYS A 41 -12.43 6.00 -22.25
C LYS A 41 -13.18 5.74 -23.55
N ASP A 42 -12.65 4.83 -24.36
CA ASP A 42 -13.10 4.60 -25.74
C ASP A 42 -13.99 3.35 -25.87
N GLY A 43 -14.18 2.62 -24.76
CA GLY A 43 -15.04 1.46 -24.65
C GLY A 43 -14.36 0.13 -24.97
N ARG A 44 -15.17 -0.93 -25.03
CA ARG A 44 -14.71 -2.34 -25.07
C ARG A 44 -13.80 -2.71 -26.24
N VAL A 45 -13.89 -1.97 -27.35
CA VAL A 45 -13.11 -2.25 -28.57
C VAL A 45 -11.60 -2.16 -28.29
N SER A 46 -11.18 -1.25 -27.41
CA SER A 46 -9.78 -1.07 -27.01
C SER A 46 -9.16 -2.28 -26.29
N ALA A 47 -10.00 -3.17 -25.73
CA ALA A 47 -9.55 -4.40 -25.06
C ALA A 47 -9.63 -5.65 -25.94
N LEU A 48 -10.20 -5.57 -27.15
CA LEU A 48 -10.30 -6.72 -28.04
C LEU A 48 -8.90 -7.22 -28.43
N GLY A 49 -8.65 -8.51 -28.24
CA GLY A 49 -7.31 -9.11 -28.41
C GLY A 49 -6.32 -8.80 -27.29
N ARG A 50 -6.70 -8.01 -26.27
CA ARG A 50 -5.84 -7.57 -25.16
C ARG A 50 -6.44 -7.85 -23.77
N LEU A 51 -7.29 -8.87 -23.65
CA LEU A 51 -7.96 -9.23 -22.39
C LEU A 51 -7.00 -9.61 -21.24
N GLU A 52 -5.78 -10.02 -21.56
CA GLU A 52 -4.75 -10.29 -20.56
C GLU A 52 -4.22 -9.00 -19.89
N ASP A 53 -4.38 -7.84 -20.51
CA ASP A 53 -4.01 -6.55 -19.91
C ASP A 53 -4.91 -6.21 -18.72
N LEU A 54 -6.23 -6.46 -18.83
CA LEU A 54 -7.18 -6.36 -17.71
C LEU A 54 -6.77 -7.26 -16.54
N SER A 55 -6.26 -8.46 -16.84
CA SER A 55 -5.81 -9.43 -15.84
C SER A 55 -4.50 -9.02 -15.18
N THR A 56 -3.61 -8.42 -15.95
CA THR A 56 -2.35 -7.85 -15.49
C THR A 56 -2.63 -6.73 -14.49
N VAL A 57 -3.49 -5.76 -14.84
CA VAL A 57 -3.86 -4.65 -13.95
C VAL A 57 -4.61 -5.17 -12.72
N LYS A 58 -5.56 -6.10 -12.89
CA LYS A 58 -6.20 -6.78 -11.75
C LYS A 58 -5.17 -7.39 -10.80
N GLY A 59 -4.13 -8.01 -11.35
CA GLY A 59 -3.03 -8.58 -10.60
C GLY A 59 -2.20 -7.56 -9.82
N LEU A 60 -2.14 -6.30 -10.25
CA LEU A 60 -1.51 -5.20 -9.51
C LEU A 60 -2.31 -4.86 -8.25
N PHE A 61 -3.62 -4.71 -8.35
CA PHE A 61 -4.47 -4.45 -7.19
C PHE A 61 -4.59 -5.68 -6.28
N SER A 62 -4.69 -6.88 -6.86
CA SER A 62 -4.81 -8.13 -6.10
C SER A 62 -3.68 -8.33 -5.09
N ARG A 63 -2.44 -8.05 -5.50
CA ARG A 63 -1.29 -8.24 -4.61
C ARG A 63 -1.22 -7.22 -3.47
N THR A 64 -1.76 -6.01 -3.64
CA THR A 64 -1.68 -4.98 -2.57
C THR A 64 -2.56 -5.30 -1.38
N PHE A 65 -3.75 -5.89 -1.60
CA PHE A 65 -4.62 -6.32 -0.51
C PHE A 65 -4.30 -7.74 0.00
N LYS A 66 -3.82 -8.64 -0.86
CA LYS A 66 -3.38 -9.98 -0.41
C LYS A 66 -2.05 -9.96 0.33
N ARG A 67 -1.16 -9.02 -0.03
CA ARG A 67 0.18 -8.85 0.57
C ARG A 67 1.03 -10.12 0.54
N ASP A 68 0.86 -10.94 -0.49
CA ASP A 68 1.46 -12.27 -0.62
C ASP A 68 2.64 -12.34 -1.60
N GLN A 69 2.93 -11.25 -2.33
CA GLN A 69 4.02 -11.16 -3.30
C GLN A 69 5.22 -10.40 -2.78
N TRP A 70 6.42 -10.74 -3.27
CA TRP A 70 7.66 -10.07 -2.89
C TRP A 70 7.70 -8.58 -3.23
N ASP A 71 6.86 -8.10 -4.15
CA ASP A 71 6.77 -6.70 -4.59
C ASP A 71 5.48 -5.99 -4.16
N TRP A 72 4.69 -6.59 -3.25
CA TRP A 72 3.34 -6.10 -2.95
C TRP A 72 3.34 -4.64 -2.47
N PHE A 73 4.32 -4.25 -1.64
CA PHE A 73 4.42 -2.89 -1.09
C PHE A 73 4.93 -1.93 -2.15
N THR A 74 5.93 -2.34 -2.94
CA THR A 74 6.42 -1.56 -4.08
C THR A 74 5.28 -1.22 -5.05
N VAL A 75 4.45 -2.21 -5.39
CA VAL A 75 3.28 -2.00 -6.26
C VAL A 75 2.20 -1.16 -5.60
N TRP A 76 1.96 -1.34 -4.30
CA TRP A 76 1.04 -0.51 -3.54
C TRP A 76 1.44 0.97 -3.55
N SER A 77 2.73 1.26 -3.39
CA SER A 77 3.29 2.61 -3.51
C SER A 77 3.10 3.19 -4.92
N HIS A 78 3.43 2.42 -5.97
CA HIS A 78 3.26 2.87 -7.35
C HIS A 78 1.79 3.11 -7.75
N LEU A 79 0.84 2.42 -7.12
CA LEU A 79 -0.60 2.62 -7.34
C LEU A 79 -1.18 3.79 -6.52
N GLY A 80 -0.34 4.51 -5.77
CA GLY A 80 -0.79 5.63 -4.94
C GLY A 80 -1.52 5.21 -3.68
N PHE A 81 -1.04 4.13 -3.05
CA PHE A 81 -1.47 3.70 -1.72
C PHE A 81 -2.98 3.41 -1.59
N PRO A 82 -3.61 2.68 -2.54
CA PRO A 82 -5.04 2.42 -2.47
C PRO A 82 -5.41 1.71 -1.17
N VAL A 83 -6.52 2.12 -0.56
CA VAL A 83 -7.04 1.45 0.64
C VAL A 83 -7.50 0.04 0.31
N HIS A 84 -7.50 -0.85 1.31
CA HIS A 84 -7.74 -2.28 1.11
C HIS A 84 -9.08 -2.58 0.40
N LYS A 85 -10.15 -1.85 0.78
CA LYS A 85 -11.48 -2.01 0.20
C LYS A 85 -11.48 -1.65 -1.29
N ASP A 86 -10.97 -0.47 -1.65
CA ASP A 86 -10.94 0.00 -3.03
C ASP A 86 -10.07 -0.89 -3.92
N ALA A 87 -8.90 -1.33 -3.44
CA ALA A 87 -8.06 -2.24 -4.21
C ALA A 87 -8.77 -3.58 -4.51
N ARG A 88 -9.57 -4.09 -3.56
CA ARG A 88 -10.35 -5.31 -3.75
C ARG A 88 -11.50 -5.11 -4.73
N GLU A 89 -12.23 -4.00 -4.61
CA GLU A 89 -13.34 -3.65 -5.50
C GLU A 89 -12.84 -3.45 -6.93
N VAL A 90 -11.78 -2.66 -7.13
CA VAL A 90 -11.15 -2.47 -8.45
C VAL A 90 -10.73 -3.81 -9.07
N ALA A 91 -10.12 -4.71 -8.29
CA ALA A 91 -9.74 -6.03 -8.79
C ALA A 91 -10.96 -6.89 -9.19
N ALA A 92 -12.06 -6.79 -8.44
CA ALA A 92 -13.30 -7.51 -8.77
C ALA A 92 -13.94 -6.95 -10.06
N GLU A 93 -14.01 -5.63 -10.19
CA GLU A 93 -14.59 -4.97 -11.36
C GLU A 93 -13.76 -5.16 -12.63
N LEU A 94 -12.43 -5.19 -12.53
CA LEU A 94 -11.56 -5.56 -13.67
C LEU A 94 -11.81 -7.00 -14.15
N LEU A 95 -12.10 -7.93 -13.22
CA LEU A 95 -12.48 -9.29 -13.57
C LEU A 95 -13.86 -9.34 -14.24
N ALA A 96 -14.83 -8.59 -13.71
CA ALA A 96 -16.17 -8.47 -14.28
C ALA A 96 -16.11 -7.90 -15.70
N LEU A 97 -15.36 -6.81 -15.90
CA LEU A 97 -15.14 -6.18 -17.19
C LEU A 97 -14.53 -7.17 -18.20
N ARG A 98 -13.47 -7.90 -17.81
CA ARG A 98 -12.86 -8.93 -18.66
C ARG A 98 -13.88 -9.98 -19.11
N ARG A 99 -14.65 -10.51 -18.16
CA ARG A 99 -15.66 -11.57 -18.43
C ARG A 99 -16.75 -11.06 -19.37
N ALA A 100 -17.24 -9.85 -19.13
CA ALA A 100 -18.29 -9.25 -19.94
C ALA A 100 -17.82 -8.99 -21.38
N ILE A 101 -16.62 -8.45 -21.58
CA ILE A 101 -16.05 -8.24 -22.92
C ILE A 101 -15.86 -9.59 -23.65
N HIS A 102 -15.35 -10.61 -22.95
CA HIS A 102 -15.17 -11.95 -23.52
C HIS A 102 -16.50 -12.61 -23.93
N GLY A 103 -17.53 -12.47 -23.09
CA GLY A 103 -18.87 -13.02 -23.34
C GLY A 103 -19.78 -12.15 -24.21
N ALA A 104 -19.25 -11.07 -24.81
CA ALA A 104 -20.02 -10.08 -25.56
C ALA A 104 -21.22 -9.47 -24.79
N ASP A 105 -21.14 -9.41 -23.45
CA ASP A 105 -22.13 -8.78 -22.58
C ASP A 105 -21.86 -7.26 -22.49
N GLU A 106 -22.55 -6.50 -23.33
CA GLU A 106 -22.39 -5.04 -23.39
C GLU A 106 -22.91 -4.32 -22.14
N ARG A 107 -23.94 -4.87 -21.49
CA ARG A 107 -24.50 -4.26 -20.28
C ARG A 107 -23.55 -4.47 -19.12
N GLY A 108 -23.07 -5.70 -18.92
CA GLY A 108 -22.08 -6.01 -17.90
C GLY A 108 -20.78 -5.23 -18.08
N ALA A 109 -20.31 -5.07 -19.32
CA ALA A 109 -19.11 -4.29 -19.61
C ALA A 109 -19.28 -2.82 -19.24
N ARG A 110 -20.43 -2.21 -19.59
CA ARG A 110 -20.73 -0.81 -19.20
C ARG A 110 -20.85 -0.63 -17.70
N MET A 111 -21.50 -1.57 -16.99
CA MET A 111 -21.64 -1.49 -15.53
C MET A 111 -20.28 -1.58 -14.83
N ALA A 112 -19.44 -2.56 -15.20
CA ALA A 112 -18.11 -2.72 -14.63
C ALA A 112 -17.21 -1.51 -14.96
N ALA A 113 -17.27 -0.99 -16.19
CA ALA A 113 -16.52 0.23 -16.55
C ALA A 113 -16.96 1.46 -15.75
N GLY A 114 -18.27 1.62 -15.51
CA GLY A 114 -18.80 2.68 -14.66
C GLY A 114 -18.30 2.58 -13.21
N ALA A 115 -18.37 1.39 -12.62
CA ALA A 115 -17.86 1.16 -11.26
C ALA A 115 -16.34 1.43 -11.13
N LEU A 116 -15.56 1.16 -12.18
CA LEU A 116 -14.13 1.51 -12.23
C LEU A 116 -13.90 3.02 -12.40
N ALA A 117 -14.78 3.71 -13.12
CA ALA A 117 -14.73 5.16 -13.28
C ALA A 117 -15.06 5.88 -11.96
N ASP A 118 -16.05 5.40 -11.21
CA ASP A 118 -16.42 5.93 -9.88
C ASP A 118 -15.27 5.82 -8.84
N LYS A 119 -14.26 5.00 -9.14
CA LYS A 119 -13.03 4.82 -8.33
C LYS A 119 -11.82 5.57 -8.91
N ASP A 120 -12.03 6.45 -9.88
CA ASP A 120 -10.99 7.20 -10.57
C ASP A 120 -9.86 6.31 -11.13
N LEU A 121 -10.16 5.06 -11.53
CA LEU A 121 -9.12 4.11 -11.92
C LEU A 121 -8.24 4.66 -13.06
N ALA A 122 -8.81 5.42 -13.99
CA ALA A 122 -8.05 6.02 -15.08
C ALA A 122 -6.98 7.01 -14.57
N ALA A 123 -7.30 7.81 -13.55
CA ALA A 123 -6.35 8.74 -12.93
C ALA A 123 -5.30 8.00 -12.10
N VAL A 124 -5.71 6.98 -11.34
CA VAL A 124 -4.78 6.11 -10.60
C VAL A 124 -3.76 5.45 -11.55
N LEU A 125 -4.22 4.92 -12.68
CA LEU A 125 -3.34 4.29 -13.67
C LEU A 125 -2.47 5.31 -14.41
N ALA A 126 -2.95 6.53 -14.66
CA ALA A 126 -2.13 7.60 -15.22
C ALA A 126 -0.97 7.95 -14.27
N ASN A 127 -1.25 8.13 -12.98
CA ASN A 127 -0.21 8.36 -11.96
C ASN A 127 0.77 7.18 -11.87
N PHE A 128 0.28 5.95 -11.98
CA PHE A 128 1.13 4.74 -12.02
C PHE A 128 2.07 4.72 -13.24
N ILE A 129 1.59 5.15 -14.41
CA ILE A 129 2.39 5.23 -15.64
C ILE A 129 3.48 6.30 -15.48
N ASP A 130 3.12 7.46 -14.95
CA ASP A 130 4.03 8.60 -14.80
C ASP A 130 4.93 8.48 -13.56
N GLN A 131 4.73 7.44 -12.74
CA GLN A 131 5.39 7.24 -11.44
C GLN A 131 5.27 8.47 -10.53
N LYS A 132 4.09 9.10 -10.55
CA LYS A 132 3.82 10.32 -9.79
C LYS A 132 3.71 9.99 -8.30
N ASP A 133 4.40 10.77 -7.47
CA ASP A 133 4.18 10.76 -6.03
C ASP A 133 2.80 11.35 -5.73
N THR A 134 1.92 10.52 -5.16
CA THR A 134 0.51 10.86 -4.86
C THR A 134 0.29 11.11 -3.39
N ARG A 135 1.36 11.18 -2.58
CA ARG A 135 1.27 11.50 -1.15
C ARG A 135 0.77 12.91 -0.97
N GLU A 136 -0.13 13.09 -0.01
CA GLU A 136 -0.59 14.42 0.37
C GLU A 136 0.59 15.24 0.94
N PRO A 137 0.71 16.53 0.60
CA PRO A 137 1.74 17.39 1.17
C PRO A 137 1.70 17.36 2.71
N GLY A 138 2.89 17.32 3.34
CA GLY A 138 3.01 17.24 4.79
C GLY A 138 2.68 15.87 5.40
N HIS A 139 2.37 14.85 4.58
CA HIS A 139 2.20 13.48 5.03
C HIS A 139 3.48 12.65 4.92
N GLY A 140 3.67 11.78 5.91
CA GLY A 140 4.66 10.73 5.92
C GLY A 140 4.01 9.38 6.15
N PHE A 141 4.79 8.40 6.58
CA PHE A 141 4.31 7.08 6.93
C PHE A 141 4.71 6.68 8.33
N VAL A 142 3.79 6.05 9.05
CA VAL A 142 4.13 5.06 10.07
C VAL A 142 4.15 3.69 9.40
N TYR A 143 5.15 2.86 9.69
CA TYR A 143 5.28 1.53 9.13
C TYR A 143 5.55 0.49 10.21
N VAL A 144 5.18 -0.75 9.90
CA VAL A 144 5.53 -1.94 10.70
C VAL A 144 6.34 -2.89 9.82
N LEU A 145 7.52 -3.26 10.29
CA LEU A 145 8.39 -4.24 9.65
C LEU A 145 8.58 -5.46 10.54
N SER A 146 8.83 -6.61 9.92
CA SER A 146 9.32 -7.81 10.61
C SER A 146 10.13 -8.67 9.65
N THR A 147 10.83 -9.67 10.17
CA THR A 147 11.37 -10.77 9.36
C THR A 147 10.37 -11.94 9.34
N ARG A 148 10.59 -12.94 8.48
CA ARG A 148 9.75 -14.15 8.43
C ARG A 148 10.03 -15.08 9.61
N GLU A 149 11.25 -15.04 10.11
CA GLU A 149 11.80 -15.86 11.19
C GLU A 149 11.35 -15.35 12.55
N MET A 150 11.15 -14.04 12.68
CA MET A 150 10.68 -13.38 13.89
C MET A 150 9.41 -12.55 13.61
N PRO A 151 8.27 -13.20 13.30
CA PRO A 151 7.05 -12.51 12.87
C PRO A 151 6.40 -11.65 13.97
N SER A 152 6.66 -11.95 15.25
CA SER A 152 6.18 -11.22 16.42
C SER A 152 7.15 -10.14 16.91
N LEU A 153 8.37 -10.08 16.37
CA LEU A 153 9.31 -9.00 16.64
C LEU A 153 9.09 -7.90 15.60
N LEU A 154 8.31 -6.90 15.99
CA LEU A 154 7.89 -5.81 15.12
C LEU A 154 8.83 -4.62 15.31
N LYS A 155 9.34 -4.08 14.20
CA LYS A 155 9.91 -2.73 14.17
C LYS A 155 8.81 -1.76 13.74
N ILE A 156 8.46 -0.83 14.61
CA ILE A 156 7.48 0.22 14.32
C ILE A 156 8.25 1.53 14.21
N GLY A 157 8.16 2.23 13.08
CA GLY A 157 8.87 3.50 12.91
C GLY A 157 8.17 4.38 11.90
N PHE A 158 8.78 5.53 11.60
CA PHE A 158 8.23 6.49 10.66
C PHE A 158 9.21 6.94 9.58
N THR A 159 8.68 7.58 8.54
CA THR A 159 9.45 8.35 7.57
C THR A 159 8.61 9.41 6.87
N ASP A 160 9.18 10.59 6.64
CA ASP A 160 8.58 11.62 5.77
C ASP A 160 8.90 11.38 4.27
N ARG A 161 9.73 10.37 3.99
CA ARG A 161 10.14 9.96 2.65
C ARG A 161 9.40 8.68 2.23
N ASP A 162 9.86 8.09 1.14
CA ASP A 162 9.40 6.78 0.67
C ASP A 162 9.83 5.64 1.63
N VAL A 163 8.87 4.79 2.00
CA VAL A 163 9.08 3.65 2.91
C VAL A 163 10.12 2.66 2.35
N PRO A 164 10.05 2.17 1.10
CA PRO A 164 11.08 1.33 0.50
C PRO A 164 12.49 1.90 0.64
N THR A 165 12.67 3.21 0.50
CA THR A 165 13.96 3.87 0.73
C THR A 165 14.40 3.75 2.18
N ARG A 166 13.54 4.07 3.15
CA ARG A 166 13.85 3.92 4.57
C ARG A 166 14.17 2.48 4.97
N VAL A 167 13.43 1.50 4.44
CA VAL A 167 13.66 0.09 4.76
C VAL A 167 14.96 -0.42 4.15
N ARG A 168 15.36 0.06 2.95
CA ARG A 168 16.69 -0.24 2.38
C ARG A 168 17.82 0.26 3.28
N GLU A 169 17.72 1.48 3.80
CA GLU A 169 18.70 2.01 4.76
C GLU A 169 18.78 1.11 6.00
N ILE A 170 17.63 0.76 6.60
CA ILE A 170 17.57 -0.14 7.76
C ILE A 170 18.24 -1.48 7.47
N ASN A 171 17.95 -2.08 6.31
CA ASN A 171 18.49 -3.38 5.92
C ASN A 171 19.99 -3.34 5.54
N SER A 172 20.55 -2.14 5.30
CA SER A 172 21.99 -1.96 5.06
C SER A 172 22.82 -1.82 6.34
N ALA A 173 22.17 -1.66 7.51
CA ALA A 173 22.86 -1.45 8.77
C ALA A 173 23.68 -2.68 9.20
N THR A 174 24.85 -2.44 9.81
CA THR A 174 25.68 -3.49 10.38
C THR A 174 24.91 -4.29 11.42
N GLY A 175 24.92 -5.63 11.28
CA GLY A 175 24.21 -6.55 12.17
C GLY A 175 22.79 -6.95 11.71
N VAL A 176 22.28 -6.42 10.60
CA VAL A 176 21.05 -6.96 9.98
C VAL A 176 21.43 -8.16 9.09
N ILE A 177 21.12 -9.36 9.58
CA ILE A 177 21.42 -10.62 8.87
C ILE A 177 20.27 -11.01 7.93
N VAL A 178 19.02 -10.87 8.40
CA VAL A 178 17.82 -11.11 7.58
C VAL A 178 17.15 -9.76 7.28
N PRO A 179 16.90 -9.43 6.00
CA PRO A 179 16.20 -8.21 5.64
C PRO A 179 14.80 -8.12 6.22
N PHE A 180 14.48 -7.00 6.86
CA PHE A 180 13.14 -6.66 7.29
C PHE A 180 12.23 -6.44 6.08
N GLY A 181 11.08 -7.10 6.07
CA GLY A 181 9.99 -6.89 5.12
C GLY A 181 8.90 -5.99 5.70
N ALA A 182 8.14 -5.36 4.81
CA ALA A 182 6.98 -4.56 5.20
C ALA A 182 5.81 -5.48 5.60
N ARG A 183 5.16 -5.16 6.72
CA ARG A 183 3.87 -5.77 7.13
C ARG A 183 2.69 -4.86 6.80
N ALA A 184 2.87 -3.56 7.06
CA ALA A 184 1.93 -2.50 6.73
C ALA A 184 2.62 -1.13 6.80
N ALA A 185 1.99 -0.13 6.18
CA ALA A 185 2.27 1.27 6.44
C ALA A 185 0.96 2.06 6.36
N TRP A 186 0.94 3.21 7.03
CA TRP A 186 -0.18 4.13 7.10
C TRP A 186 0.33 5.50 6.69
N MET A 187 -0.26 6.08 5.64
CA MET A 187 0.01 7.46 5.28
C MET A 187 -0.67 8.35 6.31
N VAL A 188 0.12 9.16 7.00
CA VAL A 188 -0.38 9.97 8.10
C VAL A 188 0.25 11.35 8.06
N PRO A 189 -0.48 12.37 8.49
CA PRO A 189 0.09 13.68 8.70
C PRO A 189 0.98 13.66 9.96
N SER A 190 2.02 14.48 9.98
CA SER A 190 2.93 14.58 11.14
C SER A 190 3.43 13.20 11.61
N ALA A 191 3.99 12.40 10.69
CA ALA A 191 4.28 10.98 10.93
C ALA A 191 5.15 10.71 12.17
N ARG A 192 6.04 11.64 12.53
CA ARG A 192 6.83 11.61 13.76
C ARG A 192 5.96 11.63 15.02
N ASP A 193 5.00 12.54 15.09
CA ASP A 193 4.15 12.71 16.27
C ASP A 193 3.19 11.52 16.40
N VAL A 194 2.67 11.05 15.26
CA VAL A 194 1.85 9.84 15.23
C VAL A 194 2.63 8.63 15.74
N GLU A 195 3.87 8.46 15.29
CA GLU A 195 4.72 7.36 15.73
C GLU A 195 5.04 7.40 17.23
N ALA A 196 5.34 8.59 17.77
CA ALA A 196 5.61 8.76 19.19
C ALA A 196 4.41 8.34 20.05
N GLU A 197 3.19 8.69 19.65
CA GLU A 197 1.96 8.29 20.34
C GLU A 197 1.70 6.78 20.22
N ILE A 198 1.92 6.18 19.05
CA ILE A 198 1.86 4.73 18.88
C ILE A 198 2.86 4.01 19.80
N HIS A 199 4.08 4.53 19.92
CA HIS A 199 5.10 3.98 20.83
C HIS A 199 4.68 4.08 22.28
N ALA A 200 4.05 5.18 22.69
CA ALA A 200 3.52 5.35 24.04
C ALA A 200 2.42 4.33 24.35
N ARG A 201 1.46 4.15 23.44
CA ARG A 201 0.36 3.17 23.57
C ARG A 201 0.87 1.72 23.60
N LEU A 202 1.97 1.44 22.92
CA LEU A 202 2.58 0.10 22.84
C LEU A 202 3.76 -0.11 23.80
N ALA A 203 4.01 0.83 24.72
CA ALA A 203 5.22 0.84 25.55
C ALA A 203 5.43 -0.45 26.37
N GLN A 204 4.34 -1.09 26.82
CA GLN A 204 4.40 -2.35 27.56
C GLN A 204 4.95 -3.54 26.74
N PHE A 205 4.86 -3.49 25.41
CA PHE A 205 5.39 -4.52 24.51
C PHE A 205 6.81 -4.23 24.03
N ARG A 206 7.36 -3.05 24.39
CA ARG A 206 8.65 -2.58 23.89
C ARG A 206 9.78 -3.40 24.48
N VAL A 207 10.59 -4.01 23.62
CA VAL A 207 11.70 -4.91 24.02
C VAL A 207 12.80 -4.14 24.75
N ARG A 208 13.08 -2.92 24.29
CA ARG A 208 14.08 -2.02 24.86
C ARG A 208 13.60 -0.59 24.81
N ARG A 209 13.74 0.15 25.91
CA ARG A 209 13.26 1.54 26.03
C ARG A 209 13.87 2.49 25.00
N ASP A 210 15.10 2.25 24.58
CA ASP A 210 15.86 3.07 23.62
C ASP A 210 15.72 2.63 22.16
N ARG A 211 14.90 1.60 21.88
CA ARG A 211 14.78 1.00 20.53
C ARG A 211 13.33 0.85 20.12
N GLU A 212 13.07 0.92 18.83
CA GLU A 212 11.71 0.92 18.25
C GLU A 212 11.23 -0.51 17.93
N PHE A 213 11.50 -1.46 18.82
CA PHE A 213 11.15 -2.88 18.66
C PHE A 213 10.15 -3.34 19.72
N PHE A 214 9.14 -4.06 19.28
CA PHE A 214 8.00 -4.50 20.08
C PHE A 214 7.78 -6.00 19.89
N ASN A 215 7.62 -6.74 20.99
CA ASN A 215 7.32 -8.17 20.94
C ASN A 215 5.81 -8.38 21.12
N MET A 216 5.10 -8.47 20.00
CA MET A 216 3.64 -8.60 19.99
C MET A 216 3.12 -9.14 18.65
N ASP A 217 1.85 -9.55 18.63
CA ASP A 217 1.20 -9.95 17.38
C ASP A 217 0.95 -8.75 16.45
N PHE A 218 1.17 -8.97 15.15
CA PHE A 218 0.99 -7.92 14.13
C PHE A 218 -0.47 -7.43 14.04
N ALA A 219 -1.46 -8.31 14.15
CA ALA A 219 -2.87 -7.92 14.06
C ALA A 219 -3.25 -7.00 15.22
N VAL A 220 -2.71 -7.24 16.42
CA VAL A 220 -2.93 -6.38 17.59
C VAL A 220 -2.28 -5.01 17.37
N ALA A 221 -1.01 -4.98 16.91
CA ALA A 221 -0.32 -3.73 16.62
C ALA A 221 -1.06 -2.92 15.53
N ALA A 222 -1.46 -3.58 14.45
CA ALA A 222 -2.20 -2.97 13.35
C ALA A 222 -3.55 -2.41 13.81
N LYS A 223 -4.26 -3.10 14.72
CA LYS A 223 -5.50 -2.59 15.29
C LYS A 223 -5.27 -1.28 16.07
N VAL A 224 -4.29 -1.25 16.97
CA VAL A 224 -3.96 -0.04 17.76
C VAL A 224 -3.58 1.12 16.85
N ILE A 225 -2.82 0.86 15.79
CA ILE A 225 -2.44 1.89 14.82
C ILE A 225 -3.65 2.39 14.03
N ASN A 226 -4.51 1.49 13.54
CA ASN A 226 -5.73 1.87 12.83
C ASN A 226 -6.63 2.75 13.71
N ASP A 227 -6.92 2.30 14.94
CA ASP A 227 -7.79 3.03 15.87
C ASP A 227 -7.26 4.46 16.09
N TYR A 228 -5.94 4.62 16.29
CA TYR A 228 -5.35 5.94 16.49
C TYR A 228 -5.33 6.81 15.22
N VAL A 229 -5.04 6.22 14.05
CA VAL A 229 -5.08 6.96 12.78
C VAL A 229 -6.49 7.47 12.49
N ASP A 230 -7.51 6.65 12.76
CA ASP A 230 -8.91 7.02 12.61
C ASP A 230 -9.31 8.13 13.61
N GLU A 231 -8.83 8.08 14.86
CA GLU A 231 -8.99 9.16 15.84
C GLU A 231 -8.41 10.50 15.32
N VAL A 232 -7.18 10.48 14.78
CA VAL A 232 -6.50 11.68 14.26
C VAL A 232 -7.23 12.26 13.05
N ALA A 233 -7.71 11.41 12.13
CA ALA A 233 -8.49 11.83 10.97
C ALA A 233 -9.82 12.49 11.39
N THR A 234 -10.50 11.93 12.40
CA THR A 234 -11.78 12.46 12.91
C THR A 234 -11.61 13.82 13.58
N ARG A 235 -10.57 14.03 14.39
CA ARG A 235 -10.33 15.33 15.06
C ARG A 235 -10.15 16.47 14.05
N ARG A 236 -9.49 16.21 12.91
CA ARG A 236 -9.23 17.22 11.87
C ARG A 236 -10.46 17.58 11.05
N THR A 237 -11.35 16.63 10.81
CA THR A 237 -12.62 16.90 10.12
C THR A 237 -13.56 17.72 11.01
N GLY A 238 -13.52 17.51 12.33
CA GLY A 238 -14.25 18.34 13.31
C GLY A 238 -13.75 19.77 13.45
N ASP A 239 -12.43 20.00 13.43
CA ASP A 239 -11.84 21.34 13.55
C ASP A 239 -12.06 22.24 12.32
N SER A 240 -12.25 21.64 11.14
CA SER A 240 -12.55 22.38 9.89
C SER A 240 -13.95 23.02 9.88
N SER A 241 -14.83 22.65 10.80
CA SER A 241 -16.18 23.22 10.97
C SER A 241 -16.26 24.42 11.93
N GLY A 242 -15.15 24.80 12.56
CA GLY A 242 -15.11 25.78 13.67
C GLY A 242 -14.58 27.18 13.35
N GLN A 243 -14.15 27.48 12.11
CA GLN A 243 -13.72 28.84 11.73
C GLN A 243 -14.71 29.48 10.74
N ALA A 244 -15.84 29.95 11.27
CA ALA A 244 -16.71 30.91 10.59
C ALA A 244 -16.70 32.24 11.36
N LEU A 245 -16.17 33.27 10.71
CA LEU A 245 -16.46 34.71 10.87
C LEU A 245 -16.17 35.34 12.25
N GLY A 246 -14.97 35.91 12.37
CA GLY A 246 -14.76 37.06 13.25
C GLY A 246 -15.42 38.31 12.65
N PRO A 247 -16.12 39.14 13.44
CA PRO A 247 -16.83 40.32 12.94
C PRO A 247 -15.85 41.38 12.43
N GLY A 248 -16.21 41.98 11.29
CA GLY A 248 -15.49 43.08 10.66
C GLY A 248 -15.38 44.31 11.57
N ALA A 249 -14.26 45.01 11.40
CA ALA A 249 -13.95 46.30 11.99
C ALA A 249 -15.02 47.36 11.68
N GLY A 250 -15.15 48.30 12.63
CA GLY A 250 -15.85 49.57 12.41
C GLY A 250 -15.07 50.55 11.54
#